data_AF-A0A659QWE6-F1
#
_entry.id   AF-A0A659QWE6-F1
#
_cell.length_a   1.000
_cell.length_b   1.000
_cell.length_c   1.000
_cell.angle_alpha   90.00
_cell.angle_beta   90.00
_cell.angle_gamma   90.00
#
_symmetry.space_group_name_H-M   'P 1'
#
loop_
_entity.id
_entity.type
_entity.pdbx_description
1 polymer ?
#
loop_
_entity_poly.entity_id
_entity_poly.type
_entity_poly.pdbx_seq_one_letter_code
_entity_poly.pdbx_strand_id
1 'polypeptide(L)'
;MKNVGDLMQRLQKMMPAHITPVFKTGEELLAWQKEQGEIRAAALARENRAMKMQRTFNRSGIRPLHQNCSFDNYRVECDGQMNALSKAREYVDAFDGKVG
;
A
#
# COMPACT_ATOMS: atom_id res chain seq x y z
N MET A 1 32.38 -28.90 -21.26
CA MET A 1 31.86 -27.85 -20.35
C MET A 1 30.45 -27.53 -20.81
N LYS A 2 29.46 -27.50 -19.91
CA LYS A 2 28.08 -27.14 -20.30
C LYS A 2 28.03 -25.64 -20.58
N ASN A 3 27.59 -25.26 -21.77
CA ASN A 3 27.44 -23.86 -22.14
C ASN A 3 26.09 -23.32 -21.61
N VAL A 4 25.92 -21.99 -21.65
CA VAL A 4 24.71 -21.32 -21.15
C VAL A 4 23.46 -21.81 -21.90
N GLY A 5 23.58 -22.15 -23.18
CA GLY A 5 22.48 -22.67 -24.00
C GLY A 5 21.93 -24.00 -23.48
N ASP A 6 22.81 -24.96 -23.20
CA ASP A 6 22.42 -26.29 -22.66
C ASP A 6 21.72 -26.18 -21.30
N LEU A 7 22.15 -25.23 -20.47
CA LEU A 7 21.54 -24.97 -19.18
C LEU A 7 20.12 -24.40 -19.33
N MET A 8 19.94 -23.40 -20.18
CA MET A 8 18.65 -22.75 -20.40
C MET A 8 17.63 -23.69 -21.08
N GLN A 9 18.07 -24.54 -22.01
CA GLN A 9 17.20 -25.56 -22.61
C GLN A 9 16.69 -26.58 -21.58
N ARG A 10 17.52 -26.97 -20.62
CA ARG A 10 17.09 -27.85 -19.51
C ARG A 10 16.07 -27.18 -18.60
N LEU A 11 16.25 -25.88 -18.32
CA LEU A 11 15.29 -25.09 -17.55
C LEU A 11 13.94 -25.01 -18.29
N GLN A 12 13.95 -24.71 -19.58
CA GLN A 12 12.74 -24.63 -20.42
C GLN A 12 11.97 -25.96 -20.46
N LYS A 13 12.65 -27.12 -20.48
CA LYS A 13 12.00 -28.44 -20.42
C LYS A 13 11.23 -28.69 -19.12
N MET A 14 11.61 -28.05 -18.02
CA MET A 14 10.90 -28.14 -16.73
C MET A 14 9.79 -27.09 -16.60
N MET A 15 9.88 -26.00 -17.35
CA MET A 15 8.90 -24.92 -17.32
C MET A 15 7.70 -25.23 -18.22
N PRO A 16 6.49 -24.73 -17.87
CA PRO A 16 5.35 -24.75 -18.79
C PRO A 16 5.68 -24.08 -20.14
N ALA A 17 5.20 -24.68 -21.24
CA ALA A 17 5.59 -24.33 -22.60
C ALA A 17 5.27 -22.88 -23.03
N HIS A 18 4.32 -22.21 -22.37
CA HIS A 18 3.90 -20.85 -22.69
C HIS A 18 4.67 -19.76 -21.93
N ILE A 19 5.60 -20.12 -21.04
CA ILE A 19 6.31 -19.12 -20.23
C ILE A 19 7.49 -18.56 -21.01
N THR A 20 7.51 -17.23 -21.11
CA THR A 20 8.62 -16.46 -21.66
C THR A 20 9.38 -15.73 -20.55
N PRO A 21 10.68 -15.41 -20.75
CA PRO A 21 11.40 -14.53 -19.84
C PRO A 21 10.64 -13.21 -19.67
N VAL A 22 10.43 -12.81 -18.41
CA VAL A 22 9.70 -11.58 -18.08
C VAL A 22 10.54 -10.35 -18.46
N PHE A 23 11.86 -10.45 -18.37
CA PHE A 23 12.80 -9.37 -18.69
C PHE A 23 13.79 -9.82 -19.76
N LYS A 24 14.14 -8.90 -20.65
CA LYS A 24 15.13 -9.14 -21.71
C LYS A 24 16.46 -8.47 -21.43
N THR A 25 16.47 -7.43 -20.60
CA THR A 25 17.67 -6.66 -20.24
C THR A 25 17.80 -6.52 -18.72
N GLY A 26 19.03 -6.29 -18.25
CA GLY A 26 19.29 -6.02 -16.84
C GLY A 26 18.70 -4.67 -16.37
N GLU A 27 18.62 -3.70 -17.27
CA GLU A 27 18.03 -2.38 -16.98
C GLU A 27 16.53 -2.49 -16.67
N GLU A 28 15.80 -3.29 -17.46
CA GLU A 28 14.37 -3.56 -17.25
C GLU A 28 14.12 -4.23 -15.89
N LEU A 29 14.96 -5.22 -15.54
CA LEU A 29 14.89 -5.91 -14.25
C LEU A 29 15.13 -4.94 -13.08
N LEU A 30 16.14 -4.06 -13.18
CA LEU A 30 16.45 -3.10 -12.13
C LEU A 30 15.35 -2.05 -11.96
N ALA A 31 14.78 -1.56 -13.06
CA ALA A 31 13.65 -0.63 -13.02
C ALA A 31 12.45 -1.24 -12.30
N TRP A 32 12.07 -2.47 -12.68
CA TRP A 32 10.99 -3.21 -12.03
C TRP A 32 11.27 -3.46 -10.54
N GLN A 33 12.50 -3.88 -10.21
CA GLN A 33 12.90 -4.15 -8.83
C GLN A 33 12.78 -2.88 -7.95
N LYS A 34 13.19 -1.72 -8.49
CA LYS A 34 13.08 -0.44 -7.79
C LYS A 34 11.61 -0.09 -7.52
N GLU A 35 10.76 -0.18 -8.54
CA GLU A 35 9.33 0.12 -8.41
C GLU A 35 8.66 -0.79 -7.36
N GLN A 36 8.90 -2.10 -7.42
CA GLN A 36 8.38 -3.04 -6.42
C GLN A 36 8.94 -2.74 -5.02
N GLY A 37 10.20 -2.33 -4.94
CA GLY A 37 10.85 -1.91 -3.71
C GLY A 37 10.15 -0.69 -3.08
N GLU A 38 9.80 0.31 -3.88
CA GLU A 38 9.10 1.52 -3.40
C GLU A 38 7.70 1.19 -2.88
N ILE A 39 6.94 0.36 -3.59
CA ILE A 39 5.62 -0.12 -3.16
C ILE A 39 5.73 -0.85 -1.81
N ARG A 40 6.70 -1.76 -1.69
CA ARG A 40 6.92 -2.54 -0.46
C ARG A 40 7.38 -1.66 0.68
N ALA A 41 8.29 -0.71 0.43
CA ALA A 41 8.77 0.22 1.43
C ALA A 41 7.64 1.11 1.98
N ALA A 42 6.75 1.61 1.12
CA ALA A 42 5.59 2.38 1.54
C ALA A 42 4.62 1.56 2.41
N ALA A 43 4.38 0.28 2.06
CA ALA A 43 3.58 -0.63 2.88
C ALA A 43 4.22 -0.87 4.25
N LEU A 44 5.52 -1.17 4.29
CA LEU A 44 6.26 -1.40 5.54
C LEU A 44 6.27 -0.14 6.43
N ALA A 45 6.39 1.05 5.85
CA ALA A 45 6.33 2.30 6.59
C ALA A 45 4.97 2.49 7.29
N ARG A 46 3.86 2.13 6.61
CA ARG A 46 2.52 2.15 7.22
C ARG A 46 2.38 1.13 8.36
N GLU A 47 2.84 -0.10 8.14
CA GLU A 47 2.83 -1.15 9.17
C GLU A 47 3.65 -0.75 10.41
N ASN A 48 4.84 -0.18 10.20
CA ASN A 48 5.71 0.28 11.29
C ASN A 48 5.06 1.40 12.11
N ARG A 49 4.35 2.35 11.47
CA ARG A 49 3.60 3.39 12.18
C ARG A 49 2.48 2.80 13.03
N ALA A 50 1.72 1.84 12.49
CA ALA A 50 0.66 1.15 13.23
C ALA A 50 1.22 0.35 14.41
N MET A 51 2.31 -0.39 14.21
CA MET A 51 2.99 -1.12 15.28
C MET A 51 3.54 -0.19 16.36
N LYS A 52 4.08 0.98 15.99
CA LYS A 52 4.55 1.98 16.95
C LYS A 52 3.42 2.42 17.88
N MET A 53 2.25 2.77 17.34
CA MET A 53 1.06 3.15 18.11
C MET A 53 0.66 2.06 19.11
N GLN A 54 0.64 0.79 18.67
CA GLN A 54 0.34 -0.35 19.54
C GLN A 54 1.37 -0.52 20.65
N ARG A 55 2.67 -0.40 20.35
CA ARG A 55 3.74 -0.55 21.34
C ARG A 55 3.75 0.57 22.37
N THR A 56 3.40 1.80 21.98
CA THR A 56 3.44 2.95 22.90
C THR A 56 2.17 3.09 23.73
N PHE A 57 0.99 2.77 23.18
CA PHE A 57 -0.29 3.00 23.85
C PHE A 57 -1.05 1.72 24.20
N ASN A 58 -0.50 0.54 23.88
CA ASN A 58 -1.14 -0.79 24.04
C ASN A 58 -2.51 -0.91 23.33
N ARG A 59 -2.79 -0.02 22.38
CA ARG A 59 -4.02 0.01 21.58
C ARG A 59 -3.81 0.81 20.30
N SER A 60 -4.71 0.65 19.34
CA SER A 60 -4.83 1.53 18.17
C SER A 60 -5.43 2.88 18.56
N GLY A 61 -5.18 3.91 17.75
CA GLY A 61 -5.81 5.23 17.94
C GLY A 61 -7.34 5.17 17.82
N ILE A 62 -7.85 4.53 16.77
CA ILE A 62 -9.29 4.27 16.56
C ILE A 62 -9.60 2.86 17.04
N ARG A 63 -10.69 2.69 17.82
CA ARG A 63 -11.12 1.37 18.30
C ARG A 63 -11.72 0.55 17.16
N PRO A 64 -11.62 -0.80 17.20
CA PRO A 64 -12.19 -1.68 16.16
C PRO A 64 -13.65 -1.38 15.82
N LEU A 65 -14.48 -1.03 16.82
CA LEU A 65 -15.88 -0.66 16.64
C LEU A 65 -16.10 0.49 15.64
N HIS A 66 -15.17 1.44 15.57
CA HIS A 66 -15.28 2.64 14.73
C HIS A 66 -14.29 2.65 13.55
N GLN A 67 -13.58 1.54 13.31
CA GLN A 67 -12.55 1.46 12.27
C GLN A 67 -13.12 1.64 10.86
N ASN A 68 -14.38 1.24 10.66
CA ASN A 68 -15.11 1.33 9.39
C ASN A 68 -16.08 2.52 9.35
N CYS A 69 -16.04 3.43 10.34
CA CYS A 69 -16.80 4.68 10.28
C CYS A 69 -16.04 5.68 9.40
N SER A 70 -16.70 6.24 8.40
CA SER A 70 -16.15 7.23 7.47
C SER A 70 -17.16 8.35 7.23
N PHE A 71 -16.78 9.40 6.50
CA PHE A 71 -17.75 10.42 6.10
C PHE A 71 -18.79 9.90 5.10
N ASP A 72 -18.51 8.79 4.41
CA ASP A 72 -19.38 8.25 3.34
C ASP A 72 -20.53 7.41 3.91
N ASN A 73 -20.37 6.85 5.10
CA ASN A 73 -21.44 6.11 5.79
C ASN A 73 -22.17 6.95 6.86
N TYR A 74 -21.92 8.25 6.90
CA TYR A 74 -22.65 9.18 7.75
C TYR A 74 -23.98 9.59 7.09
N ARG A 75 -25.10 9.18 7.68
CA ARG A 75 -26.44 9.54 7.19
C ARG A 75 -26.85 10.91 7.74
N VAL A 76 -27.14 11.83 6.83
CA VAL A 76 -27.68 13.15 7.15
C VAL A 76 -29.21 13.07 7.19
N GLU A 77 -29.78 13.52 8.28
CA GLU A 77 -31.22 13.56 8.55
C GLU A 77 -31.73 14.98 8.82
N CYS A 78 -30.83 15.94 9.05
CA CYS A 78 -31.18 17.36 9.21
C CYS A 78 -30.08 18.32 8.75
N ASP A 79 -30.43 19.60 8.59
CA ASP A 79 -29.51 20.64 8.12
C ASP A 79 -28.32 20.86 9.07
N GLY A 80 -28.52 20.67 10.37
CA GLY A 80 -27.45 20.75 11.35
C GLY A 80 -26.38 19.67 11.12
N GLN A 81 -26.81 18.45 10.78
CA GLN A 81 -25.90 17.35 10.45
C GLN A 81 -25.19 17.57 9.12
N MET A 82 -25.88 18.16 8.13
CA MET A 82 -25.26 18.56 6.86
C MET A 82 -24.14 19.58 7.09
N ASN A 83 -24.40 20.61 7.90
CA ASN A 83 -23.43 21.64 8.22
C ASN A 83 -22.23 21.06 8.99
N ALA A 84 -22.47 20.18 9.96
CA ALA A 84 -21.40 19.51 10.70
C ALA A 84 -20.52 18.64 9.79
N LEU A 85 -21.12 17.88 8.87
CA LEU A 85 -20.39 17.08 7.88
C LEU A 85 -19.53 17.97 6.97
N SER A 86 -20.07 19.08 6.46
CA SER A 86 -19.32 20.03 5.62
C SER A 86 -18.10 20.58 6.35
N LYS A 87 -18.30 21.10 7.57
CA LYS A 87 -17.20 21.65 8.38
C LYS A 87 -16.15 20.62 8.75
N ALA A 88 -16.54 19.37 9.01
CA ALA A 88 -15.61 18.30 9.32
C ALA A 88 -14.73 17.95 8.10
N ARG A 89 -15.31 17.95 6.89
CA ARG A 89 -14.55 17.75 5.64
C ARG A 89 -13.58 18.92 5.39
N GLU A 90 -14.07 20.15 5.49
CA GLU A 90 -13.24 21.36 5.38
C GLU A 90 -12.08 21.36 6.38
N TYR A 91 -12.34 20.92 7.62
CA TYR A 91 -11.31 20.80 8.64
C TYR A 91 -10.22 19.81 8.25
N VAL A 92 -10.58 18.63 7.75
CA VAL A 92 -9.62 17.60 7.32
C VAL A 92 -8.80 18.07 6.13
N ASP A 93 -9.43 18.70 5.14
CA ASP A 93 -8.76 19.23 3.95
C ASP A 93 -7.76 20.35 4.32
N ALA A 94 -8.10 21.17 5.31
CA ALA A 94 -7.25 22.26 5.79
C ALA A 94 -6.27 21.86 6.91
N PHE A 95 -6.24 20.57 7.31
CA PHE A 95 -5.46 20.10 8.44
C PHE A 95 -3.96 19.97 8.13
N ASP A 96 -3.60 19.76 6.86
CA ASP A 96 -2.21 19.63 6.43
C ASP A 96 -1.40 20.88 6.82
N GLY A 97 -0.48 20.71 7.77
CA GLY A 97 0.48 21.74 8.20
C GLY A 97 0.08 22.62 9.41
N LYS A 98 -1.04 22.37 10.10
CA LYS A 98 -1.49 23.22 11.24
C LYS A 98 -1.25 22.66 12.64
N VAL A 99 -0.64 21.49 12.75
CA VAL A 99 -0.14 20.96 14.03
C VAL A 99 1.34 20.60 13.85
N GLY A 100 2.19 21.61 14.03
CA GLY A 100 3.61 21.49 14.30
C GLY A 100 3.89 21.93 15.72
#